data_AF-A0A554K1T1-F1
#
_entry.id   AF-A0A554K1T1-F1
#
_cell.length_a   1.000
_cell.length_b   1.000
_cell.length_c   1.000
_cell.angle_alpha   90.00
_cell.angle_beta   90.00
_cell.angle_gamma   90.00
#
_symmetry.space_group_name_H-M   'P 1'
#
loop_
_entity.id
_entity.type
_entity.pdbx_description
1 polymer ?
#
loop_
_entity_poly.entity_id
_entity_poly.type
_entity_poly.pdbx_seq_one_letter_code
_entity_poly.pdbx_strand_id
1 'polypeptide(L)'
;MEVEYEALELQAEEPVRLDFAISKKDSPGSVEFTDAWVRITEGTETLFAGGIHNPEFGKAGFTFPFPRRGNYELSVRFQNKDKALTEASFPLAVTASEEQPRPSSALPIYPVLIGGVIGLAAGCALSYLQKRKVSV
;
A
#
# COMPACT_ATOMS: atom_id res chain seq x y z
N MET A 1 15.76 17.65 -26.58
CA MET A 1 14.99 16.41 -26.41
C MET A 1 14.46 16.46 -24.99
N GLU A 2 13.20 16.85 -24.83
CA GLU A 2 12.57 17.02 -23.52
C GLU A 2 11.88 15.71 -23.19
N VAL A 3 12.37 15.01 -22.16
CA VAL A 3 11.76 13.78 -21.67
C VAL A 3 10.77 14.22 -20.62
N GLU A 4 9.50 14.36 -21.01
CA GLU A 4 8.40 14.54 -20.07
C GLU A 4 8.23 13.21 -19.33
N TYR A 5 8.83 13.14 -18.13
CA TYR A 5 8.69 12.03 -17.22
C TYR A 5 7.58 12.40 -16.24
N GLU A 6 6.40 11.81 -16.42
CA GLU A 6 5.37 11.84 -15.39
C GLU A 6 5.94 11.03 -14.22
N ALA A 7 6.45 11.72 -13.20
CA ALA A 7 7.11 11.07 -12.08
C ALA A 7 6.06 10.23 -11.35
N LEU A 8 6.19 8.91 -11.46
CA LEU A 8 5.37 7.98 -10.71
C LEU A 8 5.66 8.22 -9.21
N GLU A 9 4.72 8.83 -8.50
CA GLU A 9 4.85 9.09 -7.07
C GLU A 9 4.68 7.78 -6.31
N LEU A 10 5.81 7.15 -5.99
CA LEU A 10 5.85 5.90 -5.23
C LEU A 10 6.00 6.20 -3.75
N GLN A 11 5.08 5.66 -2.93
CA GLN A 11 5.15 5.78 -1.48
C GLN A 11 5.48 4.43 -0.84
N ALA A 12 6.29 4.47 0.21
CA ALA A 12 6.61 3.28 1.01
C ALA A 12 5.35 2.73 1.69
N GLU A 13 5.29 1.40 1.85
CA GLU A 13 4.18 0.65 2.47
C GLU A 13 2.85 0.70 1.72
N GLU A 14 2.73 1.53 0.69
CA GLU A 14 1.56 1.58 -0.19
C GLU A 14 1.72 0.61 -1.38
N PRO A 15 0.78 -0.33 -1.59
CA PRO A 15 0.85 -1.22 -2.73
C PRO A 15 0.65 -0.46 -4.04
N VAL A 16 1.65 -0.48 -4.93
CA VAL A 16 1.54 0.07 -6.29
C VAL A 16 1.41 -1.05 -7.31
N ARG A 17 0.59 -0.84 -8.35
CA ARG A 17 0.54 -1.75 -9.50
C ARG A 17 1.52 -1.28 -10.58
N LEU A 18 2.42 -2.18 -10.97
CA LEU A 18 3.37 -1.99 -12.05
C LEU A 18 2.89 -2.79 -13.26
N ASP A 19 2.54 -2.10 -14.35
CA ASP A 19 2.15 -2.73 -15.62
C ASP A 19 3.30 -2.62 -16.63
N PHE A 20 3.47 -3.67 -17.44
CA PHE A 20 4.56 -3.80 -18.41
C PHE A 20 4.03 -3.90 -19.83
N ALA A 21 4.63 -3.12 -20.72
CA ALA A 21 4.38 -3.19 -22.15
C ALA A 21 5.66 -2.85 -22.91
N ILE A 22 5.77 -3.39 -24.12
CA ILE A 22 6.84 -3.08 -25.06
C ILE A 22 6.21 -2.58 -26.37
N SER A 23 6.74 -1.48 -26.89
CA SER A 23 6.31 -0.87 -28.15
C SER A 23 7.51 -0.67 -29.07
N LYS A 24 7.24 -0.61 -30.39
CA LYS A 24 8.26 -0.22 -31.38
C LYS A 24 8.32 1.30 -31.47
N LYS A 25 9.53 1.85 -31.52
CA LYS A 25 9.77 3.30 -31.59
C LYS A 25 9.06 3.97 -32.78
N ASP A 26 9.06 3.32 -33.94
CA ASP A 26 8.60 3.91 -35.20
C ASP A 26 7.27 3.31 -35.70
N SER A 27 6.60 2.49 -34.88
CA SER A 27 5.33 1.87 -35.25
C SER A 27 4.38 1.88 -34.05
N PRO A 28 3.19 2.48 -34.19
CA PRO A 28 2.15 2.38 -33.16
C PRO A 28 1.60 0.95 -33.15
N GLY A 29 2.28 0.08 -32.42
CA GLY A 29 1.90 -1.31 -32.22
C GLY A 29 2.69 -1.89 -31.06
N SER A 30 2.01 -2.61 -30.17
CA SER A 30 2.70 -3.36 -29.13
C SER A 30 3.48 -4.51 -29.77
N VAL A 31 4.61 -4.84 -29.17
CA VAL A 31 5.36 -6.05 -29.52
C VAL A 31 4.76 -7.18 -28.68
N GLU A 32 4.35 -8.26 -29.32
CA GLU A 32 3.89 -9.45 -28.60
C GLU A 32 5.05 -10.07 -27.80
N PHE A 33 4.77 -10.38 -26.54
CA PHE A 33 5.64 -11.10 -25.62
C PHE A 33 4.79 -12.06 -24.79
N THR A 34 5.40 -13.14 -24.29
CA THR A 34 4.71 -14.12 -23.44
C THR A 34 4.92 -13.81 -21.97
N ASP A 35 6.12 -13.38 -21.59
CA ASP A 35 6.51 -13.22 -20.19
C ASP A 35 7.48 -12.04 -20.02
N ALA A 36 7.44 -11.40 -18.86
CA ALA A 36 8.39 -10.39 -18.43
C ALA A 36 9.10 -10.89 -17.17
N TRP A 37 10.42 -11.09 -17.25
CA TRP A 37 11.23 -11.36 -16.06
C TRP A 37 11.55 -10.05 -15.36
N VAL A 38 11.05 -9.87 -14.15
CA VAL A 38 11.17 -8.64 -13.38
C VAL A 38 12.07 -8.86 -12.19
N ARG A 39 12.92 -7.88 -11.90
CA ARG A 39 13.74 -7.82 -10.68
C ARG A 39 13.66 -6.43 -10.06
N ILE A 40 13.43 -6.36 -8.75
CA ILE A 40 13.48 -5.12 -7.96
C ILE A 40 14.63 -5.24 -6.96
N THR A 41 15.50 -4.25 -6.95
CA THR A 41 16.64 -4.19 -6.03
C THR A 41 16.71 -2.87 -5.28
N GLU A 42 17.29 -2.90 -4.08
CA GLU A 42 17.67 -1.74 -3.29
C GLU A 42 19.17 -1.84 -2.99
N GLY A 43 19.99 -1.08 -3.73
CA GLY A 43 21.45 -1.27 -3.70
C GLY A 43 21.84 -2.67 -4.15
N THR A 44 22.37 -3.49 -3.23
CA THR A 44 22.75 -4.88 -3.50
C THR A 44 21.68 -5.90 -3.09
N GLU A 45 20.63 -5.47 -2.40
CA GLU A 45 19.56 -6.33 -1.90
C GLU A 45 18.53 -6.58 -3.01
N THR A 46 18.20 -7.85 -3.29
CA THR A 46 17.09 -8.19 -4.18
C THR A 46 15.83 -8.41 -3.37
N LEU A 47 14.81 -7.58 -3.63
CA LEU A 47 13.53 -7.64 -2.92
C LEU A 47 12.49 -8.47 -3.69
N PHE A 48 12.60 -8.49 -5.02
CA PHE A 48 11.76 -9.30 -5.87
C PHE A 48 12.54 -9.78 -7.10
N ALA A 49 12.33 -11.02 -7.50
CA ALA A 49 12.79 -11.57 -8.77
C ALA A 49 11.83 -12.66 -9.23
N GLY A 50 11.18 -12.48 -10.38
CA GLY A 50 10.20 -13.45 -10.88
C GLY A 50 9.69 -13.16 -12.28
N GLY A 51 9.08 -14.17 -12.89
CA GLY A 51 8.41 -14.06 -14.18
C GLY A 51 6.97 -13.58 -14.02
N ILE A 52 6.57 -12.61 -14.83
CA ILE A 52 5.21 -12.09 -14.94
C ILE A 52 4.67 -12.48 -16.31
N HIS A 53 3.67 -13.35 -16.32
CA HIS A 53 3.02 -13.79 -17.55
C HIS A 53 2.21 -12.65 -18.18
N ASN A 54 2.20 -12.58 -19.51
CA ASN A 54 1.36 -11.67 -20.28
C ASN A 54 0.01 -12.34 -20.60
N PRO A 55 -1.07 -11.99 -19.90
CA PRO A 55 -2.35 -12.65 -20.10
C PRO A 55 -2.98 -12.29 -21.46
N GLU A 56 -3.82 -13.17 -22.00
CA GLU A 56 -4.62 -12.88 -23.19
C GLU A 56 -5.54 -11.65 -23.01
N PHE A 57 -5.98 -11.40 -21.78
CA PHE A 57 -6.84 -10.27 -21.42
C PHE A 57 -6.23 -9.45 -20.29
N GLY A 58 -6.15 -8.13 -20.48
CA GLY A 58 -5.61 -7.18 -19.50
C GLY A 58 -4.15 -6.81 -19.79
N LYS A 59 -3.45 -6.33 -18.76
CA LYS A 59 -2.03 -5.95 -18.85
C LYS A 59 -1.18 -6.90 -18.00
N ALA A 60 -0.01 -7.27 -18.51
CA ALA A 60 1.02 -7.93 -17.73
C ALA A 60 1.46 -6.99 -16.60
N GLY A 61 1.44 -7.44 -15.36
CA GLY A 61 1.81 -6.59 -14.23
C GLY A 61 1.59 -7.28 -12.90
N PHE A 62 2.10 -6.66 -11.84
CA PHE A 62 1.88 -7.12 -10.47
C PHE A 62 1.84 -5.94 -9.51
N THR A 63 1.31 -6.21 -8.32
CA THR A 63 1.29 -5.25 -7.22
C THR A 63 2.49 -5.49 -6.32
N PHE A 64 3.22 -4.43 -6.00
CA PHE A 64 4.37 -4.49 -5.10
C PHE A 64 4.29 -3.39 -4.03
N PRO A 65 4.33 -3.75 -2.74
CA PRO A 65 4.49 -2.77 -1.67
C PRO A 65 5.97 -2.54 -1.39
N PHE A 66 6.46 -1.32 -1.66
CA PHE A 66 7.85 -0.99 -1.33
C PHE A 66 8.02 -0.92 0.19
N PRO A 67 8.99 -1.63 0.79
CA PRO A 67 9.06 -1.78 2.25
C PRO A 67 9.47 -0.49 2.97
N ARG A 68 10.24 0.39 2.33
CA ARG A 68 10.75 1.63 2.92
C ARG A 68 10.99 2.70 1.88
N ARG A 69 11.12 3.96 2.30
CA ARG A 69 11.57 5.05 1.43
C ARG A 69 13.00 4.78 0.95
N GLY A 70 13.32 5.10 -0.29
CA GLY A 70 14.65 4.83 -0.83
C GLY A 70 14.72 4.86 -2.35
N ASN A 71 15.92 4.59 -2.87
CA ASN A 71 16.15 4.44 -4.30
C ASN A 71 16.22 2.96 -4.63
N TYR A 72 15.44 2.56 -5.61
CA TYR A 72 15.34 1.19 -6.09
C TYR A 72 15.69 1.13 -7.58
N GLU A 73 16.04 -0.05 -8.05
CA GLU A 73 16.16 -0.34 -9.48
C GLU A 73 15.17 -1.43 -9.87
N LEU A 74 14.34 -1.13 -10.86
CA LEU A 74 13.43 -2.07 -11.52
C LEU A 74 14.05 -2.50 -12.84
N SER A 75 14.48 -3.75 -12.94
CA SER A 75 14.90 -4.38 -14.19
C SER A 75 13.75 -5.21 -14.77
N VAL A 76 13.46 -5.05 -16.05
CA VAL A 76 12.44 -5.81 -16.78
C VAL A 76 13.05 -6.37 -18.06
N ARG A 77 12.98 -7.69 -18.21
CA ARG A 77 13.41 -8.41 -19.42
C ARG A 77 12.21 -9.11 -20.07
N PHE A 78 11.79 -8.60 -21.22
CA PHE A 78 10.69 -9.17 -22.00
C PHE A 78 11.15 -10.41 -22.76
N GLN A 79 10.30 -11.43 -22.81
CA GLN A 79 10.58 -12.72 -23.42
C GLN A 79 9.41 -13.19 -24.26
N ASN A 80 9.70 -13.92 -25.33
CA ASN A 80 8.72 -14.70 -26.07
C ASN A 80 9.13 -16.18 -25.98
N LYS A 81 8.38 -16.94 -25.19
CA LYS A 81 8.76 -18.25 -24.68
C LYS A 81 10.11 -18.12 -23.97
N ASP A 82 11.10 -18.95 -24.31
CA ASP A 82 12.42 -18.92 -23.68
C ASP A 82 13.38 -17.90 -24.30
N LYS A 83 12.93 -17.10 -25.27
CA LYS A 83 13.79 -16.14 -25.99
C LYS A 83 13.62 -14.73 -25.47
N ALA A 84 14.71 -14.14 -24.97
CA ALA A 84 14.76 -12.72 -24.61
C ALA A 84 14.57 -11.83 -25.85
N LEU A 85 13.68 -10.84 -25.73
CA LEU A 85 13.39 -9.84 -26.75
C LEU A 85 14.18 -8.55 -26.49
N THR A 86 14.09 -8.03 -25.26
CA THR A 86 14.79 -6.82 -24.81
C THR A 86 14.83 -6.77 -23.29
N GLU A 87 15.69 -5.92 -22.74
CA GLU A 87 15.82 -5.66 -21.31
C GLU A 87 16.02 -4.16 -21.07
N ALA A 88 15.41 -3.65 -20.01
CA ALA A 88 15.55 -2.28 -19.56
C ALA A 88 15.59 -2.22 -18.03
N SER A 89 16.30 -1.22 -17.50
CA SER A 89 16.32 -0.93 -16.07
C SER A 89 15.91 0.51 -15.83
N PHE A 90 15.08 0.72 -14.81
CA PHE A 90 14.51 2.00 -14.44
C PHE A 90 14.86 2.31 -12.98
N PRO A 91 15.48 3.46 -12.70
CA PRO A 91 15.60 3.92 -11.33
C PRO A 91 14.22 4.33 -10.82
N LEU A 92 13.89 3.93 -9.59
CA LEU A 92 12.65 4.28 -8.91
C LEU A 92 12.99 5.01 -7.61
N ALA A 93 12.40 6.17 -7.41
CA ALA A 93 12.49 6.92 -6.16
C ALA A 93 11.19 6.73 -5.36
N VAL A 94 11.31 6.19 -4.15
CA VAL A 94 10.18 5.92 -3.24
C VAL A 94 10.27 6.87 -2.05
N THR A 95 9.21 7.64 -1.83
CA THR A 95 9.08 8.58 -0.71
C THR A 95 8.46 7.88 0.51
N ALA A 96 8.48 8.55 1.67
CA ALA A 96 7.74 8.06 2.84
C ALA A 96 6.24 8.20 2.58
N SER A 97 5.43 7.22 2.99
CA SER A 97 3.99 7.44 3.04
C SER A 97 3.67 8.54 4.04
N GLU A 98 2.76 9.44 3.67
CA GLU A 98 2.26 10.44 4.59
C GLU A 98 1.48 9.72 5.69
N GLU A 99 1.99 9.74 6.94
CA GLU A 99 1.23 9.24 8.09
C GLU A 99 -0.09 10.01 8.17
N GLN A 100 -1.18 9.43 7.66
CA GLN A 100 -2.50 9.91 8.01
C GLN A 100 -2.60 9.85 9.54
N PRO A 101 -3.01 10.94 10.23
CA PRO A 101 -3.14 10.92 11.67
C PRO A 101 -4.10 9.79 12.03
N ARG A 102 -3.56 8.70 12.59
CA ARG A 102 -4.39 7.59 13.07
C ARG A 102 -5.42 8.21 14.00
N PRO A 103 -6.73 8.04 13.76
CA PRO A 103 -7.71 8.48 14.74
C PRO A 103 -7.37 7.75 16.03
N SER A 104 -6.90 8.49 17.03
CA SER A 104 -6.56 7.93 18.32
C SER A 104 -7.85 7.30 18.86
N SER A 105 -7.94 5.97 18.82
CA SER A 105 -9.06 5.20 19.34
C SER A 105 -9.11 5.21 20.87
N ALA A 106 -8.42 6.16 21.51
CA ALA A 106 -8.68 6.57 22.87
C ALA A 106 -10.05 7.25 22.90
N LEU A 107 -11.10 6.43 23.03
CA LEU A 107 -12.37 6.90 23.54
C LEU A 107 -12.06 7.75 24.78
N PRO A 108 -12.53 9.00 24.86
CA PRO A 108 -12.25 9.83 26.02
C PRO A 108 -12.77 9.06 27.24
N ILE A 109 -11.88 8.70 28.16
CA ILE A 109 -12.22 7.92 29.37
C ILE A 109 -13.06 8.78 30.34
N TYR A 110 -13.04 10.10 30.15
CA TYR A 110 -13.77 11.09 30.93
C TYR A 110 -15.29 10.87 31.03
N PRO A 111 -16.05 10.70 29.92
CA PRO A 111 -17.48 10.39 29.98
C PRO A 111 -17.81 9.09 30.74
N VAL A 112 -16.94 8.07 30.67
CA VAL A 112 -17.15 6.80 31.39
C VAL A 112 -16.99 6.99 32.90
N LEU A 113 -15.99 7.75 33.34
CA LEU A 113 -15.76 8.04 34.75
C LEU A 113 -16.88 8.92 35.35
N ILE A 114 -17.34 9.94 34.60
CA ILE A 114 -18.44 10.81 35.04
C ILE A 114 -19.75 10.02 35.15
N GLY A 115 -20.05 9.17 34.15
CA GLY A 115 -21.23 8.29 34.17
C GLY A 115 -21.22 7.33 35.36
N GLY A 116 -20.06 6.76 35.70
CA GLY A 116 -19.89 5.90 36.85
C GLY A 116 -20.18 6.59 38.20
N VAL A 117 -19.66 7.81 38.39
CA VAL A 117 -19.88 8.56 39.64
C VAL A 117 -21.35 8.99 39.80
N ILE A 118 -21.97 9.48 38.73
CA ILE A 118 -23.39 9.89 38.75
C ILE A 118 -24.29 8.67 38.99
N GLY A 119 -24.04 7.56 38.32
CA GLY A 119 -24.79 6.32 38.49
C GLY A 119 -24.70 5.79 39.92
N LEU A 120 -23.50 5.83 40.52
CA LEU A 120 -23.29 5.39 41.91
C LEU A 120 -23.99 6.32 42.91
N ALA A 121 -23.88 7.64 42.74
CA ALA A 121 -24.54 8.61 43.61
C ALA A 121 -26.07 8.48 43.54
N ALA A 122 -26.64 8.36 42.33
CA ALA A 122 -28.07 8.17 42.14
C ALA A 122 -28.55 6.83 42.73
N GLY A 123 -27.79 5.75 42.54
CA GLY A 123 -28.07 4.44 43.14
C GLY A 123 -28.11 4.51 44.67
N CYS A 124 -27.09 5.11 45.30
CA CYS A 124 -27.05 5.30 46.75
C CYS A 124 -28.24 6.12 47.28
N ALA A 125 -28.58 7.23 46.61
CA ALA A 125 -29.70 8.08 47.00
C ALA A 125 -31.04 7.34 46.93
N LEU A 126 -31.28 6.60 45.84
CA LEU A 126 -32.50 5.79 45.67
C LEU A 126 -32.60 4.68 46.71
N SER A 127 -31.51 3.95 46.97
CA SER A 127 -31.49 2.92 48.02
C SER A 127 -31.75 3.48 49.41
N TYR A 128 -31.23 4.67 49.72
CA TYR A 128 -31.46 5.34 51.00
C TYR A 128 -32.92 5.77 51.17
N LEU A 129 -33.54 6.33 50.12
CA LEU A 129 -34.95 6.73 50.14
C LEU A 129 -35.91 5.52 50.23
N GLN A 130 -35.59 4.39 49.60
CA GLN A 130 -36.36 3.16 49.74
C GLN A 130 -36.32 2.60 51.17
N LYS A 131 -35.13 2.53 51.80
CA LYS A 131 -35.01 2.09 53.19
C LYS A 131 -35.83 2.97 54.15
N ARG A 132 -35.88 4.28 53.91
CA ARG A 132 -36.61 5.23 54.76
C ARG A 132 -38.14 5.10 54.66
N LYS A 133 -38.67 4.66 53.52
CA LYS A 133 -40.12 4.38 53.35
C LYS A 133 -40.58 3.06 53.97
N VAL A 134 -39.67 2.10 54.17
CA VAL A 134 -39.98 0.77 54.74
C VAL A 134 -39.95 0.78 56.27
N SER A 135 -39.35 1.78 56.91
CA SER A 135 -39.26 1.92 58.38
C SER A 135 -40.27 2.92 58.98
N VAL A 136 -41.41 3.17 58.32
CA VAL A 136 -42.55 3.92 58.87
C VAL A 136 -43.76 3.00 58.98
#